data_AF-A0A318M412-F1
#
_entry.id   AF-A0A318M412-F1
#
_cell.length_a   1.000
_cell.length_b   1.000
_cell.length_c   1.000
_cell.angle_alpha   90.00
_cell.angle_beta   90.00
_cell.angle_gamma   90.00
#
_symmetry.space_group_name_H-M   'P 1'
#
loop_
_entity.id
_entity.type
_entity.pdbx_description
1 polymer ?
#
loop_
_entity_poly.entity_id
_entity_poly.type
_entity_poly.pdbx_seq_one_letter_code
_entity_poly.pdbx_strand_id
1 'polypeptide(L)' 'MNSEAVLADELAAVFDSANMSRIIALLFGLDHDSGSTIVTVTHDASLADQHDRIIKLRRKA' A
#
# COMPACT_ATOMS: atom_id res chain seq x y z
N MET A 1 -9.49 16.20 -1.13
CA MET A 1 -8.66 15.91 0.05
C MET A 1 -7.23 16.08 -0.38
N ASN A 2 -6.50 17.02 0.22
CA ASN A 2 -5.10 17.28 -0.11
C ASN A 2 -4.24 16.63 0.99
N SER A 3 -4.26 15.29 1.04
CA SER A 3 -3.41 14.55 1.99
C SER A 3 -2.07 14.31 1.32
N GLU A 4 -1.02 14.86 1.90
CA GLU A 4 0.36 14.67 1.42
C GLU A 4 0.85 13.23 1.61
N ALA A 5 0.24 12.47 2.54
CA ALA A 5 0.52 11.06 2.75
C ALA A 5 -0.69 10.24 3.23
N VAL A 6 -0.79 9.01 2.74
CA VAL A 6 -1.74 7.97 3.17
C VAL A 6 -0.96 6.84 3.84
N LEU A 7 -1.32 6.53 5.09
CA LEU A 7 -0.80 5.35 5.80
C LEU A 7 -1.86 4.26 5.80
N ALA A 8 -1.50 3.11 5.24
CA ALA A 8 -2.34 1.93 5.14
C ALA A 8 -1.70 0.79 5.95
N ASP A 9 -2.23 0.52 7.13
CA ASP A 9 -1.82 -0.62 7.93
C ASP A 9 -2.66 -1.84 7.53
N GLU A 10 -1.99 -2.88 7.02
CA GLU A 10 -2.55 -4.15 6.59
C GLU A 10 -3.87 -4.05 5.80
N LEU A 11 -3.76 -3.82 4.49
CA LEU A 11 -4.93 -3.69 3.61
C LEU A 11 -5.69 -5.01 3.36
N ALA A 12 -5.14 -6.16 3.78
CA ALA A 12 -5.50 -7.47 3.22
C ALA A 12 -6.35 -8.40 4.08
N ALA A 13 -6.56 -8.14 5.37
CA ALA A 13 -7.05 -9.18 6.27
C ALA A 13 -8.53 -9.62 6.03
N VAL A 14 -9.33 -8.86 5.28
CA VAL A 14 -10.79 -9.11 5.14
C VAL A 14 -11.30 -9.18 3.68
N PHE A 15 -10.51 -8.76 2.69
CA PHE A 15 -10.95 -8.71 1.30
C PHE A 15 -10.46 -9.91 0.49
N ASP A 16 -11.32 -10.47 -0.36
CA ASP A 16 -10.86 -11.42 -1.38
C ASP A 16 -9.82 -10.77 -2.30
N SER A 17 -8.96 -11.59 -2.92
CA SER A 17 -7.82 -11.12 -3.71
C SER A 17 -8.21 -10.18 -4.88
N ALA A 18 -9.43 -10.30 -5.41
CA ALA A 18 -9.91 -9.46 -6.51
C ALA A 18 -10.30 -8.06 -6.00
N ASN A 19 -11.01 -7.99 -4.88
CA ASN A 19 -11.36 -6.73 -4.22
C ASN A 19 -10.12 -6.00 -3.71
N MET A 20 -9.17 -6.75 -3.14
CA MET A 20 -7.86 -6.24 -2.72
C MET A 20 -7.13 -5.53 -3.87
N SER A 21 -7.02 -6.21 -5.02
CA SER A 21 -6.35 -5.66 -6.22
C SER A 21 -6.99 -4.37 -6.72
N ARG A 22 -8.32 -4.27 -6.64
CA ARG A 22 -9.06 -3.06 -7.05
C ARG A 22 -8.80 -1.88 -6.11
N ILE A 23 -8.78 -2.12 -4.80
CA ILE A 23 -8.48 -1.07 -3.80
C ILE A 23 -7.04 -0.57 -3.99
N ILE A 24 -6.10 -1.49 -4.18
CA ILE A 24 -4.69 -1.16 -4.43
C ILE A 24 -4.55 -0.30 -5.70
N ALA A 25 -5.22 -0.68 -6.79
CA ALA A 25 -5.19 0.10 -8.04
C ALA A 25 -5.77 1.52 -7.86
N LEU A 26 -6.84 1.67 -7.06
CA LEU A 26 -7.41 2.98 -6.75
C LEU A 26 -6.47 3.83 -5.89
N LEU A 27 -5.80 3.21 -4.91
CA LEU A 27 -4.82 3.88 -4.05
C LEU A 27 -3.63 4.37 -4.89
N PHE A 28 -3.01 3.51 -5.71
CA PHE A 28 -1.90 3.93 -6.57
C PHE A 28 -2.31 4.94 -7.65
N GLY A 29 -3.55 4.86 -8.16
CA GLY A 29 -4.09 5.89 -9.04
C GLY A 29 -4.15 7.27 -8.37
N LEU A 30 -4.46 7.33 -7.07
CA LEU A 30 -4.48 8.58 -6.32
C LEU A 30 -3.08 9.14 -6.07
N ASP A 31 -2.07 8.31 -5.82
CA ASP A 31 -0.67 8.76 -5.68
C ASP A 31 -0.21 9.50 -6.95
N HIS A 32 -0.39 8.85 -8.10
CA HIS A 32 0.06 9.36 -9.40
C HIS A 32 -0.60 10.69 -9.79
N ASP A 33 -1.90 10.84 -9.52
CA ASP A 33 -2.67 12.01 -9.97
C ASP A 33 -2.67 13.16 -8.95
N SER A 34 -2.35 12.90 -7.68
CA SER A 34 -2.48 13.86 -6.57
C SER A 34 -1.15 14.28 -5.93
N GLY A 35 -0.04 13.61 -6.24
CA GLY A 35 1.26 13.82 -5.56
C GLY A 35 1.25 13.38 -4.09
N SER A 36 0.45 12.36 -3.76
CA SER A 36 0.21 11.89 -2.40
C SER A 36 1.00 10.62 -2.11
N THR A 37 1.95 10.67 -1.17
CA THR A 37 2.78 9.49 -0.84
C THR A 37 1.97 8.39 -0.14
N ILE A 38 2.10 7.13 -0.59
CA ILE A 38 1.44 5.98 0.04
C ILE A 38 2.45 5.12 0.78
N VAL A 39 2.20 4.89 2.07
CA VAL A 39 2.97 3.98 2.92
C VAL A 39 2.06 2.82 3.33
N THR A 40 2.44 1.61 2.94
CA THR A 40 1.68 0.40 3.27
C THR A 40 2.52 -0.54 4.14
N VAL A 41 1.92 -1.09 5.18
CA VAL A 41 2.48 -2.22 5.95
C VAL A 41 1.77 -3.50 5.51
N THR A 42 2.52 -4.47 5.02
CA THR A 42 1.96 -5.73 4.53
C THR A 42 2.92 -6.90 4.75
N HIS A 43 2.35 -8.09 4.89
CA HIS A 43 3.08 -9.37 4.84
C HIS A 43 3.05 -10.00 3.43
N ASP A 44 2.27 -9.44 2.49
CA ASP A 44 2.16 -9.90 1.11
C ASP A 44 3.25 -9.28 0.22
N ALA A 45 4.14 -10.11 -0.30
CA ALA A 45 5.22 -9.69 -1.20
C ALA A 45 4.69 -9.14 -2.53
N SER A 46 3.58 -9.65 -3.05
CA SER A 46 2.98 -9.25 -4.33
C SER A 46 2.45 -7.82 -4.27
N LEU A 47 1.98 -7.39 -3.10
CA LEU A 47 1.62 -6.00 -2.83
C LEU A 47 2.87 -5.11 -2.65
N ALA A 48 3.87 -5.60 -1.91
CA ALA A 48 5.11 -4.84 -1.73
C ALA A 48 5.81 -4.52 -3.06
N ASP A 49 5.82 -5.47 -4.02
CA ASP A 49 6.44 -5.32 -5.34
C ASP A 49 5.77 -4.27 -6.24
N GLN A 50 4.60 -3.76 -5.86
CA GLN A 50 3.92 -2.67 -6.58
C GLN A 50 4.35 -1.28 -6.11
N HIS A 51 5.10 -1.16 -5.02
CA HIS A 51 5.62 0.11 -4.52
C HIS A 51 6.99 0.45 -5.13
N ASP A 52 7.27 1.74 -5.31
CA ASP A 52 8.60 2.22 -5.74
C ASP A 52 9.72 1.86 -4.77
N ARG A 53 9.39 1.69 -3.49
CA ARG A 53 10.34 1.40 -2.41
C ARG A 53 9.79 0.37 -1.44
N ILE A 54 10.62 -0.63 -1.14
CA ILE A 54 10.31 -1.68 -0.17
C ILE A 54 11.27 -1.59 1.02
N ILE A 55 10.73 -1.48 2.23
CA ILE A 55 11.50 -1.51 3.48
C ILE A 55 11.18 -2.81 4.22
N LYS A 56 12.17 -3.69 4.37
CA LYS A 56 12.03 -4.95 5.11
C LYS A 56 12.35 -4.72 6.58
N LEU A 57 11.34 -4.80 7.44
CA LEU A 57 11.51 -4.72 8.89
C LEU A 57 11.91 -6.08 9.46
N ARG A 58 12.85 -6.08 10.41
CA ARG A 58 13.25 -7.26 11.19
C ARG A 58 13.23 -6.90 12.65
N ARG A 59 12.78 -7.83 13.50
CA ARG A 59 12.85 -7.67 14.95
C ARG A 59 14.32 -7.56 15.36
N LYS A 60 14.66 -6.54 16.15
CA LYS A 60 15.99 -6.42 16.76
C LYS A 60 16.10 -7.51 17.84
N ALA A 61 17.20 -8.27 17.81
CA ALA A 61 17.51 -9.33 18.77
C ALA A 61 17.64 -8.76 20.20
#